data_AF-A0A966EXM3-F1
#
_entry.id   AF-A0A966EXM3-F1
#
_cell.length_a   1.000
_cell.length_b   1.000
_cell.length_c   1.000
_cell.angle_alpha   90.00
_cell.angle_beta   90.00
_cell.angle_gamma   90.00
#
_symmetry.space_group_name_H-M   'P 1'
#
loop_
_entity.id
_entity.type
_entity.pdbx_description
1 polymer ?
#
loop_
_entity_poly.entity_id
_entity_poly.type
_entity_poly.pdbx_seq_one_letter_code
_entity_poly.pdbx_strand_id
1 'polypeptide(L)'
;TLTINKSGTGEGIVTGANTYNQGTVVSATAIAGTGSTFSGWSGDCNTNGQVTMNSNKTCTATFTKNTYTLNYSANTNGTIAGIASQTVNYGNSGSTVTATPSLGYHFTSWSDGSTTNPRIDTNVTSNKSVSASFAINTYSITSSSGPNGTISPSGETTKNYNSSQAYNITPNIGYHVANVLVNSISQGTVSFYTFNNINTNNTISVTFAADSDATKPTVTAFTIPSTANSLTIPISSFTVSDNVSVTGYMITESESTPSIISDAWSSISQTEYTFPSQGSKILYAWAKDASNNISSSLNAKVNITLPAIVTPPANSGGGGGGGGSSSGGVISYPRATNDGSRTSTSTTSSINSNNTNNTNNTNNTNNTNNTNNTNNTNNTNNTNNTNNTNAVNSGSNSPASTDPKALEKTRLEAKQFVATEKQLVTKVNNTLAESLSGRLLLQVENKGEAWYVNPKDKLKYYLGTPDLAFSVMRTQGIGITNSNLEKIKIANYNLANSLDSDGDGLSDAFEDAISSNKYSKDADGDGYDDYTELANNFDLLKGGGARLDYDNTFTKNQGGKIFLQVESKGEAWYVNPLTNIRYYLGSPDDAYSLMRDLSLGITNDNLRKIGVGNVE
;
A
#
# COMPACT_ATOMS: atom_id res chain seq x y z
N THR A 1 -49.78 12.93 69.22
CA THR A 1 -49.29 11.89 68.29
C THR A 1 -47.95 12.30 67.72
N LEU A 2 -47.04 11.33 67.54
CA LEU A 2 -45.77 11.49 66.86
C LEU A 2 -45.86 10.90 65.45
N THR A 3 -45.63 11.74 64.44
CA THR A 3 -45.46 11.34 63.03
C THR A 3 -43.97 11.27 62.71
N ILE A 4 -43.55 10.25 61.96
CA ILE A 4 -42.18 10.15 61.45
C ILE A 4 -42.19 10.06 59.93
N ASN A 5 -41.65 11.08 59.28
CA ASN A 5 -41.48 11.17 57.84
C ASN A 5 -40.10 10.66 57.40
N LYS A 6 -39.97 10.28 56.13
CA LYS A 6 -38.71 10.00 55.45
C LYS A 6 -38.47 11.06 54.37
N SER A 7 -37.21 11.38 54.11
CA SER A 7 -36.79 12.37 53.11
C SER A 7 -35.43 12.01 52.50
N GLY A 8 -35.09 12.67 51.38
CA GLY A 8 -33.83 12.46 50.67
C GLY A 8 -33.95 11.47 49.51
N THR A 9 -32.80 11.05 48.97
CA THR A 9 -32.70 10.18 47.78
C THR A 9 -32.45 8.71 48.12
N GLY A 10 -32.11 8.41 49.37
CA GLY A 10 -31.84 7.07 49.87
C GLY A 10 -33.07 6.41 50.48
N GLU A 11 -32.94 5.11 50.75
CA GLU A 11 -33.95 4.30 51.41
C GLU A 11 -33.59 4.04 52.87
N GLY A 12 -34.60 3.70 53.68
CA GLY A 12 -34.41 3.35 55.08
C GLY A 12 -35.70 3.03 55.80
N ILE A 13 -35.58 2.46 56.99
CA ILE A 13 -36.66 2.10 57.90
C ILE A 13 -36.64 3.09 59.07
N VAL A 14 -37.82 3.52 59.52
CA VAL A 14 -37.98 4.37 60.71
C VAL A 14 -38.96 3.70 61.67
N THR A 15 -38.73 3.83 62.98
CA THR A 15 -39.63 3.31 64.02
C THR A 15 -39.83 4.32 65.14
N GLY A 16 -40.93 4.20 65.89
CA GLY A 16 -41.30 5.10 66.99
C GLY A 16 -42.51 6.02 66.73
N ALA A 17 -43.18 5.91 65.57
CA ALA A 17 -44.41 6.67 65.30
C ALA A 17 -45.60 6.06 66.07
N ASN A 18 -46.20 6.81 66.99
CA ASN A 18 -47.37 6.38 67.77
C ASN A 18 -48.07 7.57 68.48
N THR A 19 -49.16 7.31 69.17
CA THR A 19 -49.76 8.22 70.16
C THR A 19 -49.16 7.96 71.54
N TYR A 20 -48.80 9.04 72.24
CA TYR A 20 -48.12 9.01 73.54
C TYR A 20 -48.79 9.98 74.51
N ASN A 21 -48.69 9.71 75.81
CA ASN A 21 -49.14 10.62 76.85
C ASN A 21 -48.31 11.91 76.85
N GLN A 22 -48.90 13.01 77.34
CA GLN A 22 -48.22 14.29 77.36
C GLN A 22 -46.95 14.23 78.22
N GLY A 23 -45.86 14.79 77.72
CA GLY A 23 -44.56 14.83 78.41
C GLY A 23 -43.71 13.56 78.26
N THR A 24 -44.21 12.49 77.64
CA THR A 24 -43.39 11.31 77.31
C THR A 24 -42.21 11.71 76.41
N VAL A 25 -41.00 11.29 76.78
CA VAL A 25 -39.82 11.37 75.91
C VAL A 25 -39.76 10.11 75.06
N VAL A 26 -39.71 10.27 73.74
CA VAL A 26 -39.70 9.17 72.77
C VAL A 26 -38.38 9.21 71.99
N SER A 27 -37.76 8.05 71.82
CA SER A 27 -36.60 7.86 70.94
C SER A 27 -37.07 7.22 69.63
N ALA A 28 -37.10 8.00 68.55
CA ALA A 28 -37.27 7.48 67.19
C ALA A 28 -35.95 6.84 66.71
N THR A 29 -36.04 5.76 65.94
CA THR A 29 -34.86 5.12 65.33
C THR A 29 -34.96 5.13 63.80
N ALA A 30 -33.80 5.21 63.15
CA ALA A 30 -33.66 5.20 61.70
C ALA A 30 -32.53 4.23 61.33
N ILE A 31 -32.79 3.34 60.38
CA ILE A 31 -31.83 2.37 59.86
C ILE A 31 -31.79 2.56 58.34
N ALA A 32 -30.61 2.83 57.79
CA ALA A 32 -30.46 3.01 56.35
C ALA A 32 -30.65 1.69 55.59
N GLY A 33 -31.29 1.76 54.43
CA GLY A 33 -31.43 0.63 53.52
C GLY A 33 -30.14 0.37 52.74
N THR A 34 -30.08 -0.77 52.05
CA THR A 34 -28.95 -1.13 51.17
C THR A 34 -28.61 0.00 50.21
N GLY A 35 -27.33 0.35 50.10
CA GLY A 35 -26.89 1.42 49.20
C GLY A 35 -27.29 2.83 49.63
N SER A 36 -27.69 3.04 50.88
CA SER A 36 -28.05 4.34 51.43
C SER A 36 -27.34 4.62 52.75
N THR A 37 -27.23 5.88 53.12
CA THR A 37 -26.68 6.36 54.39
C THR A 37 -27.73 7.20 55.12
N PHE A 38 -27.88 7.01 56.43
CA PHE A 38 -28.72 7.87 57.25
C PHE A 38 -27.99 9.18 57.53
N SER A 39 -28.54 10.29 57.05
CA SER A 39 -27.91 11.61 57.06
C SER A 39 -28.21 12.40 58.33
N GLY A 40 -29.30 12.07 59.03
CA GLY A 40 -29.68 12.69 60.30
C GLY A 40 -31.19 12.92 60.47
N TRP A 41 -31.54 13.47 61.64
CA TRP A 41 -32.89 13.85 62.04
C TRP A 41 -33.14 15.35 61.84
N SER A 42 -34.39 15.70 61.55
CA SER A 42 -34.89 17.08 61.50
C SER A 42 -36.36 17.16 61.94
N GLY A 43 -36.92 18.38 62.00
CA GLY A 43 -38.25 18.64 62.54
C GLY A 43 -38.22 18.78 64.06
N ASP A 44 -39.15 18.14 64.76
CA ASP A 44 -39.27 18.18 66.22
C ASP A 44 -38.26 17.30 66.98
N CYS A 45 -37.55 16.39 66.29
CA CYS A 45 -36.55 15.52 66.92
C CYS A 45 -35.19 16.23 67.02
N ASN A 46 -34.47 15.97 68.12
CA ASN A 46 -33.05 16.33 68.24
C ASN A 46 -32.17 15.42 67.36
N THR A 47 -30.86 15.71 67.33
CA THR A 47 -29.86 14.96 66.54
C THR A 47 -29.81 13.46 66.85
N ASN A 48 -30.22 13.06 68.05
CA ASN A 48 -30.22 11.67 68.52
C ASN A 48 -31.57 10.97 68.26
N GLY A 49 -32.51 11.62 67.55
CA GLY A 49 -33.84 11.09 67.27
C GLY A 49 -34.82 11.18 68.44
N GLN A 50 -34.52 11.97 69.46
CA GLN A 50 -35.39 12.11 70.64
C GLN A 50 -36.31 13.32 70.54
N VAL A 51 -37.55 13.15 71.01
CA VAL A 51 -38.58 14.20 71.06
C VAL A 51 -39.42 14.08 72.34
N THR A 52 -39.79 15.21 72.94
CA THR A 52 -40.72 15.26 74.08
C THR A 52 -42.14 15.57 73.58
N MET A 53 -43.09 14.70 73.92
CA MET A 53 -44.46 14.74 73.42
C MET A 53 -45.33 15.73 74.20
N ASN A 54 -45.05 17.02 74.09
CA ASN A 54 -45.87 18.08 74.69
C ASN A 54 -47.05 18.56 73.80
N SER A 55 -47.01 18.22 72.51
CA SER A 55 -48.06 18.48 71.50
C SER A 55 -48.12 17.33 70.48
N ASN A 56 -48.85 17.51 69.37
CA ASN A 56 -48.54 16.75 68.16
C ASN A 56 -47.14 17.14 67.65
N LYS A 57 -46.38 16.16 67.18
CA LYS A 57 -44.96 16.30 66.82
C LYS A 57 -44.65 15.56 65.52
N THR A 58 -43.74 16.10 64.72
CA THR A 58 -43.28 15.50 63.46
C THR A 58 -41.77 15.50 63.38
N CYS A 59 -41.19 14.30 63.32
CA CYS A 59 -39.77 14.11 63.04
C CYS A 59 -39.57 13.66 61.59
N THR A 60 -38.46 14.04 60.98
CA THR A 60 -38.11 13.62 59.62
C THR A 60 -36.71 13.01 59.61
N ALA A 61 -36.62 11.75 59.19
CA ALA A 61 -35.37 11.07 58.92
C ALA A 61 -34.93 11.35 57.48
N THR A 62 -33.68 11.79 57.28
CA THR A 62 -33.11 11.98 55.95
C THR A 62 -32.18 10.82 55.61
N PHE A 63 -32.36 10.24 54.43
CA PHE A 63 -31.49 9.21 53.88
C PHE A 63 -30.93 9.68 52.52
N THR A 64 -29.63 9.55 52.33
CA THR A 64 -28.94 9.87 51.07
C THR A 64 -28.49 8.58 50.40
N LYS A 65 -28.75 8.43 49.11
CA LYS A 65 -28.26 7.30 48.33
C LYS A 65 -26.73 7.38 48.21
N ASN A 66 -26.05 6.26 48.40
CA ASN A 66 -24.59 6.20 48.30
C ASN A 66 -24.17 6.41 46.83
N THR A 67 -23.04 7.08 46.63
CA THR A 67 -22.48 7.37 45.30
C THR A 67 -21.11 6.71 45.13
N TYR A 68 -20.82 6.22 43.93
CA TYR A 68 -19.54 5.64 43.56
C TYR A 68 -18.93 6.34 42.34
N THR A 69 -17.60 6.37 42.31
CA THR A 69 -16.83 6.94 41.21
C THR A 69 -16.40 5.86 40.23
N LEU A 70 -16.62 6.09 38.93
CA LEU A 70 -16.05 5.31 37.83
C LEU A 70 -14.98 6.17 37.15
N ASN A 71 -13.74 5.69 37.15
CA ASN A 71 -12.61 6.36 36.51
C ASN A 71 -12.06 5.50 35.36
N TYR A 72 -12.11 6.06 34.16
CA TYR A 72 -11.61 5.47 32.92
C TYR A 72 -10.39 6.26 32.47
N SER A 73 -9.30 5.55 32.18
CA SER A 73 -8.05 6.14 31.69
C SER A 73 -7.58 5.41 30.44
N ALA A 74 -6.73 6.06 29.65
CA ALA A 74 -6.03 5.44 28.54
C ALA A 74 -4.54 5.39 28.86
N ASN A 75 -3.91 4.24 28.61
CA ASN A 75 -2.47 4.14 28.53
C ASN A 75 -1.98 4.80 27.22
N THR A 76 -0.67 4.93 27.06
CA THR A 76 -0.04 5.51 25.86
C THR A 76 -0.59 4.91 24.55
N ASN A 77 -0.67 5.75 23.52
CA ASN A 77 -1.10 5.40 22.15
C ASN A 77 -2.62 5.14 21.99
N GLY A 78 -3.44 5.72 22.87
CA GLY A 78 -4.87 5.84 22.69
C GLY A 78 -5.49 6.84 23.66
N THR A 79 -6.80 7.03 23.56
CA THR A 79 -7.57 8.00 24.35
C THR A 79 -8.88 7.39 24.82
N ILE A 80 -9.57 8.04 25.77
CA ILE A 80 -10.95 7.70 26.15
C ILE A 80 -11.89 8.76 25.59
N ALA A 81 -12.82 8.34 24.72
CA ALA A 81 -13.96 9.14 24.31
C ALA A 81 -15.15 8.88 25.28
N GLY A 82 -15.88 9.95 25.64
CA GLY A 82 -16.96 9.92 26.63
C GLY A 82 -16.56 10.55 27.97
N ILE A 83 -17.37 10.32 29.01
CA ILE A 83 -17.13 10.89 30.34
C ILE A 83 -16.17 9.99 31.12
N ALA A 84 -14.91 10.39 31.20
CA ALA A 84 -13.83 9.60 31.79
C ALA A 84 -13.88 9.48 33.33
N SER A 85 -14.45 10.47 34.03
CA SER A 85 -14.70 10.37 35.48
C SER A 85 -16.17 10.63 35.75
N GLN A 86 -16.87 9.62 36.28
CA GLN A 86 -18.31 9.62 36.48
C GLN A 86 -18.62 9.39 37.95
N THR A 87 -19.70 10.01 38.45
CA THR A 87 -20.26 9.69 39.77
C THR A 87 -21.67 9.16 39.58
N VAL A 88 -21.95 7.95 40.08
CA VAL A 88 -23.23 7.26 39.93
C VAL A 88 -23.80 6.85 41.28
N ASN A 89 -25.12 6.85 41.42
CA ASN A 89 -25.80 6.33 42.60
C ASN A 89 -25.68 4.79 42.68
N TYR A 90 -25.74 4.23 43.89
CA TYR A 90 -25.76 2.78 44.13
C TYR A 90 -26.76 2.05 43.22
N GLY A 91 -26.29 1.03 42.51
CA GLY A 91 -27.10 0.20 41.60
C GLY A 91 -27.43 0.83 40.25
N ASN A 92 -27.05 2.08 40.00
CA ASN A 92 -27.19 2.69 38.66
C ASN A 92 -26.05 2.24 37.74
N SER A 93 -26.23 2.41 36.43
CA SER A 93 -25.18 2.23 35.42
C SER A 93 -24.42 3.54 35.18
N GLY A 94 -23.16 3.41 34.78
CA GLY A 94 -22.38 4.50 34.17
C GLY A 94 -22.84 4.83 32.74
N SER A 95 -22.32 5.92 32.21
CA SER A 95 -22.36 6.26 30.79
C SER A 95 -21.29 5.49 30.02
N THR A 96 -21.57 5.17 28.76
CA THR A 96 -20.62 4.50 27.85
C THR A 96 -19.36 5.33 27.64
N VAL A 97 -18.21 4.66 27.58
CA VAL A 97 -16.92 5.21 27.15
C VAL A 97 -16.31 4.33 26.06
N THR A 98 -15.57 4.92 25.13
CA THR A 98 -14.88 4.19 24.06
C THR A 98 -13.38 4.38 24.21
N ALA A 99 -12.62 3.28 24.21
CA ALA A 99 -11.18 3.31 24.07
C ALA A 99 -10.84 3.52 22.59
N THR A 100 -10.30 4.69 22.24
CA THR A 100 -9.99 5.07 20.86
C THR A 100 -8.49 4.97 20.63
N PRO A 101 -8.00 4.00 19.82
CA PRO A 101 -6.58 3.88 19.52
C PRO A 101 -6.04 5.09 18.75
N SER A 102 -4.75 5.38 18.91
CA SER A 102 -4.02 6.29 18.03
C SER A 102 -3.80 5.64 16.65
N LEU A 103 -3.52 6.46 15.63
CA LEU A 103 -3.19 5.97 14.29
C LEU A 103 -2.00 4.99 14.35
N GLY A 104 -2.15 3.83 13.71
CA GLY A 104 -1.14 2.76 13.76
C GLY A 104 -1.21 1.85 14.99
N TYR A 105 -2.21 1.99 15.85
CA TYR A 105 -2.43 1.14 17.03
C TYR A 105 -3.84 0.52 17.02
N HIS A 106 -4.02 -0.53 17.81
CA HIS A 106 -5.32 -1.12 18.13
C HIS A 106 -5.52 -1.26 19.64
N PHE A 107 -6.77 -1.27 20.08
CA PHE A 107 -7.13 -1.54 21.47
C PHE A 107 -6.96 -3.04 21.77
N THR A 108 -6.33 -3.36 22.89
CA THR A 108 -6.11 -4.76 23.31
C THR A 108 -7.07 -5.17 24.44
N SER A 109 -7.07 -4.43 25.54
CA SER A 109 -7.88 -4.74 26.72
C SER A 109 -7.91 -3.57 27.73
N TRP A 110 -8.89 -3.64 28.64
CA TRP A 110 -8.90 -2.88 29.88
C TRP A 110 -8.06 -3.59 30.95
N SER A 111 -7.60 -2.84 31.96
CA SER A 111 -6.79 -3.37 33.08
C SER A 111 -7.49 -4.41 33.97
N ASP A 112 -8.81 -4.58 33.87
CA ASP A 112 -9.57 -5.66 34.50
C ASP A 112 -9.75 -6.89 33.59
N GLY A 113 -9.03 -6.95 32.47
CA GLY A 113 -9.06 -8.06 31.51
C GLY A 113 -10.19 -8.00 30.49
N SER A 114 -11.12 -7.04 30.60
CA SER A 114 -12.21 -6.88 29.63
C SER A 114 -11.68 -6.46 28.25
N THR A 115 -12.19 -7.09 27.18
CA THR A 115 -11.93 -6.71 25.78
C THR A 115 -13.11 -5.93 25.16
N THR A 116 -14.14 -5.60 25.94
CA THR A 116 -15.35 -4.92 25.46
C THR A 116 -15.08 -3.44 25.18
N ASN A 117 -15.33 -3.00 23.95
CA ASN A 117 -15.18 -1.62 23.51
C ASN A 117 -16.23 -1.30 22.42
N PRO A 118 -17.11 -0.30 22.58
CA PRO A 118 -17.28 0.59 23.72
C PRO A 118 -17.64 -0.14 25.03
N ARG A 119 -17.26 0.46 26.17
CA ARG A 119 -17.45 -0.07 27.52
C ARG A 119 -18.56 0.68 28.27
N ILE A 120 -19.36 -0.07 29.03
CA ILE A 120 -20.29 0.46 30.04
C ILE A 120 -20.21 -0.42 31.29
N ASP A 121 -20.18 0.20 32.47
CA ASP A 121 -20.26 -0.53 33.75
C ASP A 121 -21.67 -0.35 34.34
N THR A 122 -22.39 -1.45 34.51
CA THR A 122 -23.78 -1.47 34.98
C THR A 122 -23.89 -1.93 36.43
N ASN A 123 -25.00 -1.61 37.11
CA ASN A 123 -25.28 -2.01 38.49
C ASN A 123 -24.13 -1.71 39.48
N VAL A 124 -23.70 -0.44 39.54
CA VAL A 124 -22.48 -0.04 40.25
C VAL A 124 -22.70 -0.01 41.76
N THR A 125 -21.98 -0.87 42.48
CA THR A 125 -22.05 -1.02 43.95
C THR A 125 -20.73 -0.70 44.68
N SER A 126 -19.69 -0.32 43.93
CA SER A 126 -18.37 0.07 44.45
C SER A 126 -17.65 1.00 43.46
N ASN A 127 -16.62 1.71 43.93
CA ASN A 127 -15.76 2.51 43.05
C ASN A 127 -15.01 1.60 42.08
N LYS A 128 -14.86 2.03 40.82
CA LYS A 128 -14.07 1.33 39.80
C LYS A 128 -13.07 2.28 39.15
N SER A 129 -11.86 1.79 38.91
CA SER A 129 -10.83 2.49 38.14
C SER A 129 -10.19 1.51 37.16
N VAL A 130 -10.24 1.82 35.86
CA VAL A 130 -9.68 0.96 34.80
C VAL A 130 -8.92 1.77 33.74
N SER A 131 -7.89 1.17 33.15
CA SER A 131 -7.11 1.77 32.06
C SER A 131 -7.20 0.93 30.78
N ALA A 132 -7.49 1.57 29.65
CA ALA A 132 -7.42 0.95 28.33
C ALA A 132 -5.96 0.81 27.87
N SER A 133 -5.62 -0.32 27.26
CA SER A 133 -4.30 -0.62 26.70
C SER A 133 -4.36 -0.77 25.18
N PHE A 134 -3.26 -0.42 24.53
CA PHE A 134 -3.13 -0.37 23.08
C PHE A 134 -1.81 -0.99 22.63
N ALA A 135 -1.81 -1.72 21.51
CA ALA A 135 -0.62 -2.28 20.89
C ALA A 135 -0.43 -1.71 19.49
N ILE A 136 0.83 -1.57 19.06
CA ILE A 136 1.15 -1.10 17.71
C ILE A 136 0.74 -2.15 16.68
N ASN A 137 0.19 -1.71 15.56
CA ASN A 137 -0.14 -2.58 14.44
C ASN A 137 1.15 -3.08 13.80
N THR A 138 1.14 -4.33 13.36
CA THR A 138 2.29 -5.00 12.76
C THR A 138 1.92 -5.64 11.43
N TYR A 139 2.82 -5.55 10.46
CA TYR A 139 2.63 -6.06 9.10
C TYR A 139 3.77 -7.01 8.73
N SER A 140 3.48 -8.00 7.89
CA SER A 140 4.50 -8.90 7.36
C SER A 140 5.07 -8.39 6.04
N ILE A 141 6.37 -8.63 5.86
CA ILE A 141 7.05 -8.50 4.57
C ILE A 141 7.65 -9.86 4.23
N THR A 142 7.17 -10.48 3.15
CA THR A 142 7.67 -11.77 2.66
C THR A 142 8.67 -11.53 1.53
N SER A 143 9.90 -11.97 1.75
CA SER A 143 11.04 -11.77 0.84
C SER A 143 11.56 -13.09 0.27
N SER A 144 11.79 -13.14 -1.03
CA SER A 144 12.31 -14.33 -1.73
C SER A 144 13.28 -14.00 -2.85
N SER A 145 14.16 -14.93 -3.16
CA SER A 145 15.09 -14.87 -4.28
C SER A 145 15.01 -16.15 -5.09
N GLY A 146 15.00 -16.02 -6.42
CA GLY A 146 15.23 -17.14 -7.32
C GLY A 146 16.68 -17.66 -7.24
N PRO A 147 17.02 -18.69 -8.03
CA PRO A 147 18.38 -19.21 -8.11
C PRO A 147 19.39 -18.15 -8.54
N ASN A 148 20.67 -18.40 -8.24
CA ASN A 148 21.83 -17.62 -8.68
C ASN A 148 21.97 -16.20 -8.09
N GLY A 149 21.34 -15.95 -6.95
CA GLY A 149 21.61 -14.80 -6.11
C GLY A 149 20.84 -14.87 -4.79
N THR A 150 20.92 -13.81 -4.01
CA THR A 150 20.30 -13.73 -2.67
C THR A 150 19.64 -12.38 -2.44
N ILE A 151 18.64 -12.38 -1.56
CA ILE A 151 18.06 -11.18 -0.94
C ILE A 151 18.27 -11.25 0.57
N SER A 152 18.59 -10.12 1.22
CA SER A 152 18.81 -10.05 2.67
C SER A 152 18.07 -8.85 3.29
N PRO A 153 17.22 -9.05 4.31
CA PRO A 153 16.82 -10.34 4.89
C PRO A 153 16.03 -11.21 3.88
N SER A 154 15.91 -12.51 4.17
CA SER A 154 15.16 -13.49 3.38
C SER A 154 14.04 -14.12 4.21
N GLY A 155 12.92 -14.50 3.58
CA GLY A 155 11.76 -15.07 4.26
C GLY A 155 10.80 -13.98 4.79
N GLU A 156 9.96 -14.35 5.75
CA GLU A 156 8.98 -13.44 6.34
C GLU A 156 9.58 -12.64 7.50
N THR A 157 9.33 -11.33 7.53
CA THR A 157 9.68 -10.46 8.66
C THR A 157 8.49 -9.62 9.09
N THR A 158 8.24 -9.52 10.39
CA THR A 158 7.21 -8.64 10.96
C THR A 158 7.78 -7.26 11.25
N LYS A 159 7.04 -6.21 10.90
CA LYS A 159 7.44 -4.79 11.06
C LYS A 159 6.32 -3.98 11.67
N ASN A 160 6.68 -3.03 12.54
CA ASN A 160 5.72 -2.13 13.17
C ASN A 160 5.16 -1.12 12.15
N TYR A 161 3.94 -0.64 12.38
CA TYR A 161 3.35 0.46 11.62
C TYR A 161 4.31 1.65 11.49
N ASN A 162 4.38 2.22 10.28
CA ASN A 162 5.21 3.36 9.90
C ASN A 162 6.74 3.16 10.09
N SER A 163 7.21 1.92 10.30
CA SER A 163 8.64 1.60 10.26
C SER A 163 9.13 1.45 8.82
N SER A 164 10.44 1.26 8.64
CA SER A 164 11.07 1.02 7.34
C SER A 164 11.91 -0.27 7.37
N GLN A 165 12.04 -0.94 6.22
CA GLN A 165 12.89 -2.12 6.06
C GLN A 165 13.65 -2.06 4.73
N ALA A 166 14.98 -2.05 4.82
CA ALA A 166 15.87 -2.15 3.67
C ALA A 166 16.15 -3.62 3.30
N TYR A 167 16.31 -3.87 2.01
CA TYR A 167 16.67 -5.15 1.42
C TYR A 167 17.87 -4.97 0.51
N ASN A 168 18.92 -5.74 0.75
CA ASN A 168 20.10 -5.81 -0.12
C ASN A 168 20.01 -7.04 -1.01
N ILE A 169 20.39 -6.89 -2.28
CA ILE A 169 20.27 -7.92 -3.30
C ILE A 169 21.67 -8.17 -3.88
N THR A 170 22.12 -9.42 -3.81
CA THR A 170 23.46 -9.83 -4.22
C THR A 170 23.37 -10.98 -5.22
N PRO A 171 23.57 -10.73 -6.52
CA PRO A 171 23.77 -11.78 -7.52
C PRO A 171 25.01 -12.63 -7.21
N ASN A 172 25.01 -13.89 -7.65
CA ASN A 172 26.22 -14.69 -7.69
C ASN A 172 27.14 -14.23 -8.82
N ILE A 173 28.42 -14.61 -8.77
CA ILE A 173 29.40 -14.32 -9.84
C ILE A 173 28.91 -14.93 -11.17
N GLY A 174 28.91 -14.13 -12.25
CA GLY A 174 28.42 -14.51 -13.58
C GLY A 174 26.91 -14.34 -13.77
N TYR A 175 26.24 -13.62 -12.85
CA TYR A 175 24.82 -13.31 -12.91
C TYR A 175 24.56 -11.84 -12.53
N HIS A 176 23.48 -11.28 -13.06
CA HIS A 176 22.94 -9.97 -12.67
C HIS A 176 21.48 -10.09 -12.19
N VAL A 177 21.00 -9.05 -11.52
CA VAL A 177 19.57 -8.92 -11.18
C VAL A 177 18.79 -8.76 -12.48
N ALA A 178 17.92 -9.72 -12.81
CA ALA A 178 17.04 -9.65 -13.97
C ALA A 178 15.81 -8.80 -13.66
N ASN A 179 15.21 -8.98 -12.49
CA ASN A 179 14.14 -8.10 -11.98
C ASN A 179 13.98 -8.19 -10.46
N VAL A 180 13.40 -7.15 -9.87
CA VAL A 180 12.87 -7.10 -8.52
C VAL A 180 11.39 -6.76 -8.60
N LEU A 181 10.52 -7.66 -8.12
CA LEU A 181 9.09 -7.43 -8.02
C LEU A 181 8.75 -7.06 -6.58
N VAL A 182 8.07 -5.93 -6.38
CA VAL A 182 7.53 -5.50 -5.08
C VAL A 182 6.02 -5.45 -5.20
N ASN A 183 5.30 -6.24 -4.38
CA ASN A 183 3.86 -6.44 -4.50
C ASN A 183 3.42 -6.78 -5.94
N SER A 184 4.20 -7.64 -6.62
CA SER A 184 4.08 -8.00 -8.05
C SER A 184 4.38 -6.87 -9.06
N ILE A 185 4.78 -5.67 -8.62
CA ILE A 185 5.13 -4.53 -9.49
C ILE A 185 6.65 -4.49 -9.71
N SER A 186 7.06 -4.45 -10.97
CA SER A 186 8.46 -4.40 -11.41
C SER A 186 9.18 -3.13 -10.98
N GLN A 187 10.27 -3.27 -10.22
CA GLN A 187 11.22 -2.21 -9.86
C GLN A 187 12.47 -2.21 -10.76
N GLY A 188 12.62 -3.19 -11.65
CA GLY A 188 13.76 -3.31 -12.56
C GLY A 188 14.99 -3.95 -11.90
N THR A 189 16.16 -3.66 -12.46
CA THR A 189 17.45 -4.30 -12.14
C THR A 189 18.16 -3.67 -10.93
N VAL A 190 17.42 -3.38 -9.85
CA VAL A 190 17.95 -2.74 -8.65
C VAL A 190 18.67 -3.71 -7.71
N SER A 191 19.81 -3.29 -7.14
CA SER A 191 20.58 -4.05 -6.14
C SER A 191 20.18 -3.77 -4.69
N PHE A 192 19.27 -2.83 -4.47
CA PHE A 192 18.69 -2.52 -3.16
C PHE A 192 17.23 -2.10 -3.31
N TYR A 193 16.44 -2.31 -2.26
CA TYR A 193 15.10 -1.76 -2.12
C TYR A 193 14.86 -1.34 -0.67
N THR A 194 13.95 -0.41 -0.40
CA THR A 194 13.56 -0.06 0.97
C THR A 194 12.07 0.23 1.03
N PHE A 195 11.33 -0.58 1.79
CA PHE A 195 9.99 -0.24 2.21
C PHE A 195 10.08 0.88 3.24
N ASN A 196 9.35 1.96 3.02
CA ASN A 196 9.21 3.07 3.94
C ASN A 196 7.75 3.15 4.41
N ASN A 197 7.53 3.68 5.61
CA ASN A 197 6.20 3.96 6.17
C ASN A 197 5.25 2.75 6.13
N ILE A 198 5.74 1.55 6.49
CA ILE A 198 5.02 0.27 6.35
C ILE A 198 3.65 0.31 7.04
N ASN A 199 2.58 0.21 6.26
CA ASN A 199 1.19 0.31 6.73
C ASN A 199 0.28 -0.83 6.20
N THR A 200 0.84 -1.76 5.45
CA THR A 200 0.20 -2.94 4.85
C THR A 200 1.17 -4.12 4.84
N ASN A 201 0.66 -5.34 4.60
CA ASN A 201 1.53 -6.49 4.31
C ASN A 201 2.13 -6.34 2.91
N ASN A 202 3.39 -6.69 2.73
CA ASN A 202 4.14 -6.48 1.49
C ASN A 202 4.88 -7.75 1.05
N THR A 203 5.23 -7.83 -0.23
CA THR A 203 6.10 -8.87 -0.78
C THR A 203 7.22 -8.28 -1.61
N ILE A 204 8.39 -8.92 -1.59
CA ILE A 204 9.51 -8.62 -2.48
C ILE A 204 10.11 -9.93 -3.01
N SER A 205 10.18 -10.08 -4.33
CA SER A 205 10.82 -11.24 -4.96
C SER A 205 11.83 -10.82 -6.02
N VAL A 206 12.94 -11.55 -6.11
CA VAL A 206 14.05 -11.24 -7.01
C VAL A 206 14.30 -12.38 -7.97
N THR A 207 14.52 -12.07 -9.25
CA THR A 207 15.01 -13.01 -10.26
C THR A 207 16.38 -12.56 -10.79
N PHE A 208 17.20 -13.54 -11.18
CA PHE A 208 18.55 -13.33 -11.70
C PHE A 208 18.67 -13.97 -13.09
N ALA A 209 19.49 -13.38 -13.95
CA ALA A 209 19.85 -13.91 -15.25
C ALA A 209 21.37 -14.05 -15.35
N ALA A 210 21.84 -15.01 -16.15
CA ALA A 210 23.26 -15.15 -16.42
C ALA A 210 23.77 -13.93 -17.19
N ASP A 211 24.99 -13.50 -16.88
CA ASP A 211 25.68 -12.51 -17.69
C ASP A 211 25.97 -13.11 -19.07
N SER A 212 25.81 -12.31 -20.13
CA SER A 212 26.18 -12.74 -21.47
C SER A 212 27.70 -12.88 -21.56
N ASP A 213 28.19 -14.08 -21.86
CA ASP A 213 29.61 -14.30 -22.12
C ASP A 213 30.04 -13.45 -23.34
N ALA A 214 30.93 -12.49 -23.09
CA ALA A 214 31.42 -11.53 -24.07
C ALA A 214 32.88 -11.80 -24.47
N THR A 215 33.49 -12.81 -23.87
CA THR A 215 34.87 -13.21 -24.16
C THR A 215 34.89 -14.09 -25.40
N LYS A 216 35.68 -13.70 -26.41
CA LYS A 216 35.77 -14.43 -27.68
C LYS A 216 36.64 -15.68 -27.53
N PRO A 217 36.29 -16.81 -28.16
CA PRO A 217 37.17 -17.96 -28.26
C PRO A 217 38.45 -17.59 -29.00
N THR A 218 39.56 -18.28 -28.69
CA THR A 218 40.87 -18.01 -29.29
C THR A 218 41.41 -19.26 -29.98
N VAL A 219 41.74 -19.15 -31.28
CA VAL A 219 42.45 -20.21 -32.01
C VAL A 219 43.92 -20.19 -31.59
N THR A 220 44.32 -21.19 -30.79
CA THR A 220 45.64 -21.23 -30.14
C THR A 220 46.72 -21.87 -31.01
N ALA A 221 46.35 -22.75 -31.93
CA ALA A 221 47.24 -23.25 -32.97
C ALA A 221 46.43 -23.62 -34.23
N PHE A 222 47.00 -23.30 -35.39
CA PHE A 222 46.51 -23.75 -36.68
C PHE A 222 47.72 -23.99 -37.59
N THR A 223 47.93 -25.22 -38.04
CA THR A 223 49.10 -25.59 -38.85
C THR A 223 48.74 -26.56 -39.95
N ILE A 224 49.29 -26.31 -41.14
CA ILE A 224 49.15 -27.14 -42.35
C ILE A 224 50.54 -27.35 -42.98
N PRO A 225 50.74 -28.36 -43.84
CA PRO A 225 51.98 -28.52 -44.59
C PRO A 225 52.32 -27.29 -45.45
N SER A 226 53.58 -26.86 -45.46
CA SER A 226 54.04 -25.74 -46.30
C SER A 226 54.00 -26.03 -47.81
N THR A 227 54.00 -27.31 -48.18
CA THR A 227 53.92 -27.81 -49.57
C THR A 227 53.02 -29.03 -49.64
N ALA A 228 52.23 -29.16 -50.71
CA ALA A 228 51.43 -30.35 -50.97
C ALA A 228 51.42 -30.74 -52.45
N ASN A 229 51.22 -32.03 -52.72
CA ASN A 229 51.08 -32.63 -54.05
C ASN A 229 49.64 -33.11 -54.35
N SER A 230 48.68 -32.71 -53.52
CA SER A 230 47.26 -33.02 -53.60
C SER A 230 46.45 -31.75 -53.34
N LEU A 231 45.23 -31.67 -53.88
CA LEU A 231 44.27 -30.62 -53.54
C LEU A 231 43.69 -30.79 -52.13
N THR A 232 43.58 -32.04 -51.65
CA THR A 232 43.22 -32.36 -50.26
C THR A 232 44.50 -32.44 -49.43
N ILE A 233 44.57 -31.63 -48.37
CA ILE A 233 45.70 -31.56 -47.45
C ILE A 233 45.27 -31.87 -46.00
N PRO A 234 46.14 -32.49 -45.18
CA PRO A 234 45.87 -32.66 -43.76
C PRO A 234 46.04 -31.34 -43.00
N ILE A 235 45.27 -31.16 -41.95
CA ILE A 235 45.44 -30.11 -40.95
C ILE A 235 46.21 -30.72 -39.78
N SER A 236 47.46 -30.31 -39.61
CA SER A 236 48.38 -30.88 -38.61
C SER A 236 48.09 -30.43 -37.19
N SER A 237 47.41 -29.29 -37.03
CA SER A 237 46.88 -28.81 -35.75
C SER A 237 45.76 -27.82 -36.01
N PHE A 238 44.68 -27.92 -35.23
CA PHE A 238 43.66 -26.89 -35.08
C PHE A 238 43.16 -26.96 -33.64
N THR A 239 43.72 -26.12 -32.76
CA THR A 239 43.34 -26.06 -31.33
C THR A 239 42.72 -24.71 -31.01
N VAL A 240 41.74 -24.73 -30.13
CA VAL A 240 40.99 -23.55 -29.70
C VAL A 240 40.84 -23.61 -28.19
N SER A 241 40.98 -22.47 -27.52
CA SER A 241 40.68 -22.29 -26.10
C SER A 241 39.57 -21.27 -25.92
N ASP A 242 38.71 -21.50 -24.94
CA ASP A 242 37.61 -20.63 -24.56
C ASP A 242 37.38 -20.69 -23.03
N ASN A 243 36.74 -19.68 -22.44
CA ASN A 243 36.44 -19.63 -21.01
C ASN A 243 35.18 -20.42 -20.62
N VAL A 244 34.27 -20.71 -21.55
CA VAL A 244 33.06 -21.53 -21.30
C VAL A 244 33.03 -22.76 -22.20
N SER A 245 32.91 -22.59 -23.52
CA SER A 245 32.83 -23.71 -24.47
C SER A 245 32.94 -23.27 -25.94
N VAL A 246 33.77 -23.97 -26.71
CA VAL A 246 33.81 -23.87 -28.18
C VAL A 246 32.70 -24.75 -28.78
N THR A 247 31.84 -24.19 -29.62
CA THR A 247 30.72 -24.92 -30.26
C THR A 247 30.83 -25.04 -31.77
N GLY A 248 31.71 -24.27 -32.41
CA GLY A 248 31.89 -24.32 -33.85
C GLY A 248 33.33 -24.03 -34.31
N TYR A 249 33.75 -24.75 -35.34
CA TYR A 249 35.03 -24.64 -36.04
C TYR A 249 34.76 -24.40 -37.53
N MET A 250 35.45 -23.44 -38.15
CA MET A 250 35.32 -23.14 -39.57
C MET A 250 36.67 -22.76 -40.18
N ILE A 251 36.86 -23.11 -41.45
CA ILE A 251 38.07 -22.80 -42.22
C ILE A 251 37.67 -22.15 -43.55
N THR A 252 38.32 -21.04 -43.90
CA THR A 252 38.03 -20.26 -45.11
C THR A 252 39.29 -19.94 -45.91
N GLU A 253 39.15 -19.72 -47.23
CA GLU A 253 40.19 -19.10 -48.07
C GLU A 253 40.15 -17.54 -48.02
N SER A 254 39.37 -16.96 -47.09
CA SER A 254 39.19 -15.51 -46.91
C SER A 254 39.44 -15.07 -45.47
N GLU A 255 40.07 -13.92 -45.30
CA GLU A 255 40.33 -13.26 -44.00
C GLU A 255 39.09 -12.58 -43.41
N SER A 256 38.03 -12.40 -44.21
CA SER A 256 36.75 -11.84 -43.75
C SER A 256 36.08 -12.76 -42.71
N THR A 257 35.68 -12.21 -41.56
CA THR A 257 34.95 -12.95 -40.50
C THR A 257 33.73 -13.68 -41.08
N PRO A 258 33.58 -15.00 -40.87
CA PRO A 258 32.46 -15.76 -41.40
C PRO A 258 31.11 -15.30 -40.83
N SER A 259 30.05 -15.50 -41.61
CA SER A 259 28.68 -15.33 -41.10
C SER A 259 28.39 -16.38 -40.03
N ILE A 260 27.73 -15.95 -38.95
CA ILE A 260 27.47 -16.79 -37.80
C ILE A 260 26.44 -17.91 -38.07
N ILE A 261 25.51 -17.62 -38.98
CA ILE A 261 24.46 -18.54 -39.48
C ILE A 261 24.93 -19.38 -40.69
N SER A 262 26.24 -19.49 -40.92
CA SER A 262 26.77 -20.31 -42.01
C SER A 262 26.64 -21.81 -41.72
N ASP A 263 26.09 -22.58 -42.66
CA ASP A 263 26.05 -24.05 -42.59
C ASP A 263 27.44 -24.72 -42.64
N ALA A 264 28.50 -23.95 -42.90
CA ALA A 264 29.89 -24.42 -42.92
C ALA A 264 30.55 -24.51 -41.52
N TRP A 265 29.85 -24.09 -40.45
CA TRP A 265 30.31 -24.29 -39.07
C TRP A 265 30.19 -25.76 -38.66
N SER A 266 31.30 -26.39 -38.30
CA SER A 266 31.37 -27.77 -37.79
C SER A 266 31.45 -27.80 -36.26
N SER A 267 30.76 -28.73 -35.60
CA SER A 267 30.89 -28.95 -34.14
C SER A 267 32.21 -29.64 -33.73
N ILE A 268 32.96 -30.16 -34.70
CA ILE A 268 34.28 -30.78 -34.51
C ILE A 268 35.34 -30.06 -35.36
N SER A 269 36.57 -29.99 -34.86
CA SER A 269 37.72 -29.44 -35.60
C SER A 269 38.00 -30.25 -36.87
N GLN A 270 38.10 -29.57 -38.00
CA GLN A 270 38.44 -30.20 -39.28
C GLN A 270 39.87 -30.78 -39.26
N THR A 271 40.05 -32.00 -39.77
CA THR A 271 41.35 -32.70 -39.88
C THR A 271 41.99 -32.61 -41.27
N GLU A 272 41.25 -32.14 -42.27
CA GLU A 272 41.71 -31.95 -43.64
C GLU A 272 40.96 -30.80 -44.32
N TYR A 273 41.51 -30.29 -45.43
CA TYR A 273 40.88 -29.27 -46.29
C TYR A 273 41.14 -29.58 -47.76
N THR A 274 40.13 -29.40 -48.62
CA THR A 274 40.27 -29.61 -50.08
C THR A 274 40.14 -28.29 -50.82
N PHE A 275 41.22 -27.88 -51.52
CA PHE A 275 41.24 -26.69 -52.34
C PHE A 275 40.65 -26.92 -53.75
N PRO A 276 40.05 -25.90 -54.39
CA PRO A 276 39.54 -26.00 -55.75
C PRO A 276 40.65 -25.97 -56.82
N SER A 277 41.86 -25.53 -56.48
CA SER A 277 42.95 -25.34 -57.43
C SER A 277 44.34 -25.35 -56.78
N GLN A 278 45.35 -25.69 -57.59
CA GLN A 278 46.76 -25.66 -57.18
C GLN A 278 47.33 -24.22 -57.10
N GLY A 279 48.51 -24.06 -56.51
CA GLY A 279 49.20 -22.78 -56.35
C GLY A 279 49.46 -22.38 -54.89
N SER A 280 49.80 -21.11 -54.67
CA SER A 280 50.01 -20.53 -53.34
C SER A 280 48.64 -20.21 -52.71
N LYS A 281 48.30 -20.89 -51.61
CA LYS A 281 47.02 -20.78 -50.92
C LYS A 281 47.21 -20.41 -49.44
N ILE A 282 46.22 -19.72 -48.86
CA ILE A 282 46.16 -19.37 -47.43
C ILE A 282 44.80 -19.85 -46.90
N LEU A 283 44.81 -20.47 -45.72
CA LEU A 283 43.62 -20.80 -44.96
C LEU A 283 43.56 -19.97 -43.69
N TYR A 284 42.36 -19.55 -43.32
CA TYR A 284 42.04 -18.84 -42.08
C TYR A 284 41.13 -19.75 -41.24
N ALA A 285 41.58 -20.09 -40.03
CA ALA A 285 40.84 -20.88 -39.07
C ALA A 285 40.09 -19.98 -38.09
N TRP A 286 38.85 -20.34 -37.80
CA TRP A 286 37.91 -19.59 -36.97
C TRP A 286 37.22 -20.51 -35.97
N ALA A 287 36.92 -19.97 -34.79
CA ALA A 287 36.09 -20.62 -33.79
C ALA A 287 34.89 -19.76 -33.41
N LYS A 288 33.81 -20.40 -32.95
CA LYS A 288 32.70 -19.75 -32.25
C LYS A 288 32.35 -20.49 -30.96
N ASP A 289 31.87 -19.75 -29.98
CA ASP A 289 31.42 -20.27 -28.68
C ASP A 289 29.89 -20.51 -28.65
N ALA A 290 29.34 -20.86 -27.49
CA ALA A 290 27.89 -21.03 -27.31
C ALA A 290 27.11 -19.69 -27.30
N SER A 291 27.80 -18.60 -26.98
CA SER A 291 27.26 -17.24 -26.87
C SER A 291 27.36 -16.45 -28.17
N ASN A 292 27.67 -17.14 -29.28
CA ASN A 292 27.75 -16.58 -30.62
C ASN A 292 28.88 -15.54 -30.83
N ASN A 293 29.92 -15.55 -29.99
CA ASN A 293 31.14 -14.78 -30.26
C ASN A 293 32.05 -15.54 -31.24
N ILE A 294 32.63 -14.84 -32.21
CA ILE A 294 33.57 -15.39 -33.19
C ILE A 294 34.99 -14.95 -32.85
N SER A 295 35.94 -15.88 -32.93
CA SER A 295 37.37 -15.65 -32.70
C SER A 295 37.99 -14.65 -33.68
N SER A 296 39.17 -14.13 -33.33
CA SER A 296 40.10 -13.69 -34.39
C SER A 296 40.57 -14.90 -35.20
N SER A 297 40.91 -14.73 -36.47
CA SER A 297 41.44 -15.83 -37.28
C SER A 297 42.91 -16.10 -36.99
N LEU A 298 43.30 -17.36 -37.13
CA LEU A 298 44.70 -17.76 -37.25
C LEU A 298 44.91 -18.38 -38.63
N ASN A 299 45.95 -17.96 -39.34
CA ASN A 299 46.16 -18.36 -40.74
C ASN A 299 47.40 -19.20 -40.96
N ALA A 300 47.37 -20.02 -42.01
CA ALA A 300 48.50 -20.83 -42.44
C ALA A 300 48.55 -20.94 -43.98
N LYS A 301 49.78 -21.06 -44.53
CA LYS A 301 50.05 -21.03 -45.97
C LYS A 301 50.57 -22.36 -46.49
N VAL A 302 50.11 -22.77 -47.67
CA VAL A 302 50.56 -23.94 -48.42
C VAL A 302 50.85 -23.59 -49.89
N ASN A 303 51.87 -24.20 -50.48
CA ASN A 303 52.10 -24.21 -51.92
C ASN A 303 51.73 -25.58 -52.49
N ILE A 304 50.67 -25.65 -53.30
CA ILE A 304 50.18 -26.89 -53.90
C ILE A 304 50.72 -27.02 -55.32
N THR A 305 51.38 -28.13 -55.63
CA THR A 305 51.89 -28.46 -56.97
C THR A 305 51.49 -29.88 -57.32
N LEU A 306 50.51 -30.05 -58.22
CA LEU A 306 50.03 -31.37 -58.60
C LEU A 306 51.06 -32.10 -59.49
N PRO A 307 51.17 -33.44 -59.40
CA PRO A 307 51.97 -34.22 -60.33
C PRO A 307 51.55 -33.97 -61.79
N ALA A 308 52.53 -33.94 -62.70
CA ALA A 308 52.25 -33.81 -64.11
C ALA A 308 51.37 -34.98 -64.60
N ILE A 309 50.30 -34.67 -65.33
CA ILE A 309 49.45 -35.70 -65.96
C ILE A 309 50.28 -36.37 -67.06
N VAL A 310 50.81 -37.56 -66.77
CA VAL A 310 51.43 -38.43 -67.79
C VAL A 310 50.34 -38.98 -68.70
N THR A 311 50.09 -38.28 -69.81
CA THR A 311 49.32 -38.81 -70.93
C THR A 311 50.09 -39.99 -71.55
N PRO A 312 49.52 -41.21 -71.62
CA PRO A 312 50.19 -42.33 -72.27
C PRO A 312 50.41 -42.02 -73.77
N PRO A 313 51.51 -42.52 -74.37
CA PRO A 313 51.84 -42.24 -75.76
C PRO A 313 50.75 -42.78 -76.70
N ALA A 314 50.38 -41.97 -77.69
CA ALA A 314 49.32 -42.30 -78.65
C ALA A 314 49.71 -43.51 -79.51
N ASN A 315 48.93 -44.58 -79.44
CA ASN A 315 49.06 -45.73 -80.34
C ASN A 315 48.43 -45.38 -81.70
N SER A 316 49.23 -45.41 -82.77
CA SER A 316 48.83 -44.97 -84.11
C SER A 316 48.48 -46.12 -85.05
N GLY A 317 47.19 -46.25 -85.39
CA GLY A 317 46.69 -47.12 -86.47
C GLY A 317 45.27 -47.62 -86.20
N GLY A 318 44.33 -47.60 -87.15
CA GLY A 318 44.37 -47.02 -88.49
C GLY A 318 43.16 -47.47 -89.33
N GLY A 319 42.37 -46.51 -89.85
CA GLY A 319 41.20 -46.76 -90.73
C GLY A 319 39.95 -47.32 -90.01
N GLY A 320 38.72 -46.99 -90.43
CA GLY A 320 38.31 -46.00 -91.42
C GLY A 320 36.85 -46.17 -91.84
N GLY A 321 36.08 -45.06 -91.84
CA GLY A 321 34.82 -44.92 -92.58
C GLY A 321 33.50 -45.27 -91.85
N GLY A 322 32.53 -44.33 -91.90
CA GLY A 322 31.13 -44.72 -92.11
C GLY A 322 30.03 -44.23 -91.14
N GLY A 323 29.73 -42.93 -91.13
CA GLY A 323 28.34 -42.43 -91.15
C GLY A 323 27.49 -42.34 -89.86
N GLY A 324 26.60 -41.34 -89.85
CA GLY A 324 25.33 -41.36 -89.09
C GLY A 324 25.34 -40.75 -87.69
N SER A 325 24.88 -39.51 -87.56
CA SER A 325 24.45 -38.91 -86.28
C SER A 325 22.94 -38.72 -86.27
N SER A 326 22.24 -39.23 -85.24
CA SER A 326 21.29 -38.44 -84.43
C SER A 326 20.53 -39.28 -83.37
N SER A 327 20.50 -38.74 -82.14
CA SER A 327 19.41 -38.85 -81.14
C SER A 327 18.88 -40.21 -80.66
N GLY A 328 19.14 -40.50 -79.38
CA GLY A 328 18.07 -40.64 -78.37
C GLY A 328 17.52 -42.04 -78.03
N GLY A 329 17.65 -42.44 -76.76
CA GLY A 329 16.59 -43.21 -76.07
C GLY A 329 16.98 -44.45 -75.25
N VAL A 330 16.83 -44.33 -73.91
CA VAL A 330 16.00 -45.21 -73.06
C VAL A 330 16.40 -46.71 -72.83
N ILE A 331 16.89 -46.98 -71.60
CA ILE A 331 16.57 -48.09 -70.66
C ILE A 331 16.88 -49.58 -71.03
N SER A 332 17.61 -50.27 -70.14
CA SER A 332 17.17 -51.54 -69.48
C SER A 332 17.98 -51.93 -68.23
N TYR A 333 17.28 -52.49 -67.23
CA TYR A 333 17.71 -53.01 -65.91
C TYR A 333 18.17 -54.50 -66.03
N PRO A 334 18.41 -55.36 -64.97
CA PRO A 334 18.16 -55.22 -63.50
C PRO A 334 19.12 -55.95 -62.48
N ARG A 335 18.72 -55.91 -61.17
CA ARG A 335 18.88 -56.93 -60.07
C ARG A 335 20.16 -56.85 -59.18
N ALA A 336 20.08 -56.36 -57.92
CA ALA A 336 19.74 -57.01 -56.61
C ALA A 336 20.83 -57.97 -56.06
N THR A 337 21.16 -58.08 -54.74
CA THR A 337 20.32 -58.26 -53.53
C THR A 337 20.96 -57.86 -52.16
N ASN A 338 20.13 -57.89 -51.08
CA ASN A 338 20.33 -57.79 -49.61
C ASN A 338 21.48 -58.66 -48.98
N ASP A 339 21.82 -58.69 -47.67
CA ASP A 339 21.04 -58.62 -46.41
C ASP A 339 21.89 -58.41 -45.10
N GLY A 340 21.28 -57.79 -44.07
CA GLY A 340 21.40 -58.16 -42.63
C GLY A 340 22.35 -57.35 -41.70
N SER A 341 22.07 -57.09 -40.41
CA SER A 341 20.90 -57.36 -39.54
C SER A 341 21.03 -56.69 -38.14
N ARG A 342 19.91 -56.32 -37.47
CA ARG A 342 19.71 -56.11 -35.99
C ARG A 342 20.40 -54.90 -35.29
N THR A 343 19.84 -54.26 -34.24
CA THR A 343 18.57 -54.44 -33.47
C THR A 343 18.16 -53.16 -32.69
N SER A 344 16.84 -52.92 -32.58
CA SER A 344 16.05 -52.58 -31.36
C SER A 344 16.44 -51.40 -30.43
N THR A 345 15.53 -50.61 -29.83
CA THR A 345 14.04 -50.62 -29.83
C THR A 345 13.48 -49.29 -29.31
N SER A 346 12.37 -48.84 -29.88
CA SER A 346 11.38 -47.98 -29.21
C SER A 346 10.07 -48.74 -29.06
N THR A 347 9.39 -48.66 -27.91
CA THR A 347 8.07 -49.27 -27.71
C THR A 347 7.02 -48.24 -27.34
N THR A 348 6.09 -48.01 -28.26
CA THR A 348 4.76 -47.47 -27.99
C THR A 348 3.71 -48.52 -28.32
N SER A 349 2.81 -48.79 -27.38
CA SER A 349 1.62 -49.62 -27.54
C SER A 349 0.58 -49.13 -26.53
N SER A 350 -0.74 -49.16 -26.77
CA SER A 350 -1.48 -49.35 -28.03
C SER A 350 -2.96 -48.99 -27.78
N ILE A 351 -3.69 -48.76 -28.87
CA ILE A 351 -5.13 -48.50 -28.93
C ILE A 351 -5.96 -49.54 -28.14
N ASN A 352 -7.05 -49.10 -27.51
CA ASN A 352 -8.30 -49.89 -27.54
C ASN A 352 -9.55 -48.99 -27.46
N SER A 353 -10.46 -49.14 -28.41
CA SER A 353 -11.81 -48.57 -28.38
C SER A 353 -12.81 -49.72 -28.39
N ASN A 354 -13.67 -49.82 -27.37
CA ASN A 354 -14.80 -50.76 -27.40
C ASN A 354 -16.03 -50.22 -26.64
N ASN A 355 -17.00 -49.77 -27.43
CA ASN A 355 -18.45 -49.94 -27.29
C ASN A 355 -19.00 -50.70 -26.04
N THR A 356 -19.88 -50.07 -25.24
CA THR A 356 -21.32 -50.42 -25.11
C THR A 356 -22.08 -49.63 -24.01
N ASN A 357 -23.33 -49.22 -24.34
CA ASN A 357 -24.57 -49.16 -23.54
C ASN A 357 -24.48 -49.15 -21.98
N ASN A 358 -25.20 -48.35 -21.17
CA ASN A 358 -26.64 -48.05 -21.21
C ASN A 358 -27.06 -47.06 -20.07
N THR A 359 -28.25 -46.49 -20.24
CA THR A 359 -29.05 -45.54 -19.44
C THR A 359 -29.28 -45.73 -17.92
N ASN A 360 -29.66 -44.61 -17.28
CA ASN A 360 -30.50 -44.44 -16.06
C ASN A 360 -29.92 -44.93 -14.70
N ASN A 361 -30.27 -44.37 -13.53
CA ASN A 361 -31.51 -43.68 -13.16
C ASN A 361 -31.35 -42.66 -11.98
N THR A 362 -32.41 -41.90 -11.75
CA THR A 362 -32.71 -40.97 -10.64
C THR A 362 -32.26 -41.35 -9.22
N ASN A 363 -31.93 -40.35 -8.39
CA ASN A 363 -32.75 -39.90 -7.26
C ASN A 363 -32.31 -38.47 -6.86
N ASN A 364 -33.11 -37.39 -6.82
CA ASN A 364 -34.51 -37.13 -6.42
C ASN A 364 -34.65 -36.64 -4.97
N THR A 365 -35.41 -35.55 -4.77
CA THR A 365 -36.03 -35.05 -3.51
C THR A 365 -35.08 -34.63 -2.37
N ASN A 366 -35.37 -33.67 -1.48
CA ASN A 366 -36.55 -32.84 -1.17
C ASN A 366 -36.12 -31.70 -0.20
N ASN A 367 -36.88 -30.64 0.13
CA ASN A 367 -38.13 -30.04 -0.38
C ASN A 367 -38.20 -28.55 0.03
N THR A 368 -39.14 -27.81 -0.57
CA THR A 368 -39.81 -26.54 -0.18
C THR A 368 -40.01 -26.31 1.35
N ASN A 369 -40.39 -25.14 1.90
CA ASN A 369 -41.41 -24.12 1.56
C ASN A 369 -41.23 -22.89 2.54
N ASN A 370 -41.89 -21.72 2.54
CA ASN A 370 -43.04 -21.14 1.81
C ASN A 370 -42.96 -19.58 1.77
N THR A 371 -44.09 -18.91 1.52
CA THR A 371 -44.39 -17.50 1.24
C THR A 371 -44.76 -16.58 2.43
N ASN A 372 -44.83 -15.27 2.12
CA ASN A 372 -45.83 -14.25 2.54
C ASN A 372 -45.48 -13.14 3.57
N ASN A 373 -45.58 -11.89 3.07
CA ASN A 373 -46.43 -10.76 3.55
C ASN A 373 -46.33 -10.37 5.06
N THR A 374 -46.19 -9.11 5.52
CA THR A 374 -47.12 -7.98 5.29
C THR A 374 -46.62 -6.69 6.01
N ASN A 375 -46.82 -5.52 5.41
CA ASN A 375 -47.29 -4.24 5.97
C ASN A 375 -46.95 -3.73 7.42
N ASN A 376 -46.25 -2.58 7.46
CA ASN A 376 -46.82 -1.22 7.71
C ASN A 376 -46.94 -0.58 9.13
N THR A 377 -46.74 0.74 9.13
CA THR A 377 -47.32 1.83 9.97
C THR A 377 -46.82 2.19 11.40
N ASN A 378 -46.36 3.47 11.47
CA ASN A 378 -46.73 4.55 12.41
C ASN A 378 -46.08 4.72 13.80
N ASN A 379 -45.38 5.87 13.95
CA ASN A 379 -45.88 7.05 14.69
C ASN A 379 -45.15 8.33 14.17
N THR A 380 -45.71 9.25 13.36
CA THR A 380 -46.50 10.46 13.72
C THR A 380 -45.97 11.26 14.94
N ASN A 381 -45.85 12.60 14.98
CA ASN A 381 -46.31 13.73 14.13
C ASN A 381 -45.34 14.93 14.22
N ASN A 382 -45.21 15.77 13.18
CA ASN A 382 -45.91 17.07 13.07
C ASN A 382 -45.53 17.82 11.77
N THR A 383 -46.48 18.53 11.15
CA THR A 383 -46.34 19.18 9.82
C THR A 383 -46.91 20.60 9.79
N ASN A 384 -46.56 21.35 8.72
CA ASN A 384 -47.07 22.66 8.31
C ASN A 384 -46.44 23.86 9.07
N ASN A 385 -46.09 24.98 8.42
CA ASN A 385 -46.78 25.65 7.31
C ASN A 385 -45.84 26.23 6.22
N THR A 386 -46.40 26.58 5.07
CA THR A 386 -45.74 26.81 3.76
C THR A 386 -45.77 28.26 3.24
N ASN A 387 -45.08 28.48 2.11
CA ASN A 387 -45.11 29.62 1.15
C ASN A 387 -44.11 30.75 1.45
N ASN A 388 -43.23 31.16 0.51
CA ASN A 388 -43.60 31.65 -0.82
C ASN A 388 -42.51 31.56 -1.93
N THR A 389 -42.96 31.25 -3.16
CA THR A 389 -42.41 31.54 -4.52
C THR A 389 -40.92 31.34 -4.89
N ASN A 390 -40.70 30.33 -5.73
CA ASN A 390 -40.00 30.32 -7.03
C ASN A 390 -38.94 31.41 -7.36
N ALA A 391 -37.70 30.94 -7.56
CA ALA A 391 -36.88 31.30 -8.71
C ALA A 391 -36.11 30.04 -9.17
N VAL A 392 -36.19 29.70 -10.45
CA VAL A 392 -35.44 28.57 -11.04
C VAL A 392 -34.07 29.07 -11.48
N ASN A 393 -33.00 28.47 -10.96
CA ASN A 393 -31.75 28.39 -11.73
C ASN A 393 -31.00 27.10 -11.43
N SER A 394 -30.35 26.56 -12.45
CA SER A 394 -29.71 25.25 -12.48
C SER A 394 -28.28 25.33 -11.94
N GLY A 395 -27.85 24.32 -11.18
CA GLY A 395 -26.45 24.20 -10.74
C GLY A 395 -26.31 23.40 -9.45
N SER A 396 -25.51 22.35 -9.49
CA SER A 396 -25.25 21.43 -8.38
C SER A 396 -24.53 22.11 -7.21
N ASN A 397 -25.26 22.46 -6.15
CA ASN A 397 -24.69 22.72 -4.83
C ASN A 397 -24.93 21.50 -3.94
N SER A 398 -23.84 20.85 -3.51
CA SER A 398 -23.90 19.91 -2.38
C SER A 398 -24.27 20.69 -1.11
N PRO A 399 -25.22 20.23 -0.28
CA PRO A 399 -25.70 20.99 0.86
C PRO A 399 -24.67 20.98 2.00
N ALA A 400 -23.93 22.08 2.15
CA ALA A 400 -23.27 22.43 3.40
C ALA A 400 -24.33 22.66 4.48
N SER A 401 -24.74 21.57 5.16
CA SER A 401 -25.77 21.57 6.20
C SER A 401 -25.16 21.69 7.59
N THR A 402 -24.53 22.83 7.89
CA THR A 402 -24.25 23.23 9.27
C THR A 402 -25.17 24.39 9.67
N ASP A 403 -25.93 24.21 10.76
CA ASP A 403 -26.70 25.30 11.36
C ASP A 403 -25.72 26.44 11.71
N PRO A 404 -25.92 27.67 11.20
CA PRO A 404 -25.04 28.80 11.51
C PRO A 404 -24.83 29.03 13.01
N LYS A 405 -25.82 28.67 13.85
CA LYS A 405 -25.70 28.76 15.32
C LYS A 405 -24.83 27.66 15.92
N ALA A 406 -24.81 26.47 15.32
CA ALA A 406 -23.93 25.38 15.73
C ALA A 406 -22.47 25.69 15.39
N LEU A 407 -22.20 26.23 14.20
CA LEU A 407 -20.85 26.64 13.79
C LEU A 407 -20.28 27.76 14.68
N GLU A 408 -21.09 28.76 15.02
CA GLU A 408 -20.67 29.84 15.93
C GLU A 408 -20.39 29.33 17.36
N LYS A 409 -21.20 28.38 17.85
CA LYS A 409 -20.93 27.71 19.13
C LYS A 409 -19.57 26.98 19.11
N THR A 410 -19.30 26.23 18.05
CA THR A 410 -18.02 25.51 17.87
C THR A 410 -16.83 26.48 17.81
N ARG A 411 -16.96 27.63 17.11
CA ARG A 411 -15.90 28.66 17.08
C ARG A 411 -15.67 29.30 18.46
N LEU A 412 -16.72 29.51 19.25
CA LEU A 412 -16.58 30.05 20.61
C LEU A 412 -15.88 29.06 21.56
N GLU A 413 -16.25 27.78 21.50
CA GLU A 413 -15.58 26.70 22.27
C GLU A 413 -14.09 26.57 21.87
N ALA A 414 -13.80 26.63 20.56
CA ALA A 414 -12.42 26.62 20.07
C ALA A 414 -11.60 27.85 20.51
N LYS A 415 -12.21 29.04 20.54
CA LYS A 415 -11.57 30.27 21.05
C LYS A 415 -11.25 30.17 22.54
N GLN A 416 -12.13 29.59 23.36
CA GLN A 416 -11.87 29.33 24.78
C GLN A 416 -10.75 28.30 24.98
N PHE A 417 -10.74 27.22 24.19
CA PHE A 417 -9.67 26.22 24.20
C PHE A 417 -8.31 26.83 23.84
N VAL A 418 -8.23 27.60 22.75
CA VAL A 418 -6.99 28.27 22.31
C VAL A 418 -6.54 29.34 23.31
N ALA A 419 -7.45 30.09 23.93
CA ALA A 419 -7.11 31.02 25.01
C ALA A 419 -6.48 30.30 26.22
N THR A 420 -6.95 29.08 26.54
CA THR A 420 -6.38 28.23 27.59
C THR A 420 -4.99 27.72 27.19
N GLU A 421 -4.83 27.16 25.99
CA GLU A 421 -3.54 26.64 25.51
C GLU A 421 -2.48 27.75 25.39
N LYS A 422 -2.86 29.00 25.08
CA LYS A 422 -1.97 30.17 25.14
C LYS A 422 -1.38 30.41 26.51
N GLN A 423 -2.13 30.18 27.59
CA GLN A 423 -1.63 30.31 28.98
C GLN A 423 -0.67 29.18 29.37
N LEU A 424 -0.74 28.04 28.67
CA LEU A 424 0.12 26.88 28.92
C LEU A 424 1.47 26.94 28.17
N VAL A 425 1.65 27.91 27.26
CA VAL A 425 2.94 28.20 26.63
C VAL A 425 3.81 29.01 27.58
N THR A 426 4.70 28.34 28.31
CA THR A 426 5.59 28.98 29.29
C THR A 426 6.85 29.60 28.68
N LYS A 427 7.34 29.03 27.57
CA LYS A 427 8.47 29.57 26.79
C LYS A 427 8.44 29.04 25.36
N VAL A 428 8.48 29.95 24.38
CA VAL A 428 8.59 29.56 22.96
C VAL A 428 10.02 29.10 22.64
N ASN A 429 10.14 27.98 21.92
CA ASN A 429 11.37 27.46 21.35
C ASN A 429 11.33 27.64 19.83
N ASN A 430 11.95 28.70 19.34
CA ASN A 430 11.96 29.04 17.92
C ASN A 430 12.61 27.95 17.05
N THR A 431 13.64 27.25 17.53
CA THR A 431 14.27 26.14 16.80
C THR A 431 13.33 24.96 16.61
N LEU A 432 12.53 24.64 17.65
CA LEU A 432 11.51 23.60 17.55
C LEU A 432 10.38 24.03 16.58
N ALA A 433 9.88 25.26 16.72
CA ALA A 433 8.85 25.80 15.85
C ALA A 433 9.31 25.85 14.36
N GLU A 434 10.59 26.16 14.10
CA GLU A 434 11.19 26.11 12.77
C GLU A 434 11.30 24.67 12.25
N SER A 435 11.75 23.71 13.08
CA SER A 435 11.85 22.29 12.69
C SER A 435 10.49 21.64 12.40
N LEU A 436 9.41 22.21 12.95
CA LEU A 436 8.03 21.80 12.73
C LEU A 436 7.29 22.74 11.78
N SER A 437 7.97 23.73 11.17
CA SER A 437 7.39 24.70 10.25
C SER A 437 6.64 23.99 9.12
N GLY A 438 5.35 24.28 8.99
CA GLY A 438 4.51 23.69 7.95
C GLY A 438 4.06 22.27 8.21
N ARG A 439 4.34 21.70 9.38
CA ARG A 439 3.87 20.36 9.76
C ARG A 439 2.46 20.41 10.32
N LEU A 440 1.72 19.37 9.96
CA LEU A 440 0.54 18.92 10.69
C LEU A 440 1.00 18.08 11.88
N LEU A 441 0.40 18.30 13.05
CA LEU A 441 0.76 17.67 14.31
C LEU A 441 -0.48 17.08 14.99
N LEU A 442 -0.31 15.93 15.62
CA LEU A 442 -1.33 15.27 16.43
C LEU A 442 -0.86 15.20 17.89
N GLN A 443 -1.64 15.76 18.81
CA GLN A 443 -1.31 15.80 20.24
C GLN A 443 -1.58 14.45 20.89
N VAL A 444 -0.53 13.62 21.05
CA VAL A 444 -0.67 12.19 21.46
C VAL A 444 -0.83 11.98 22.96
N GLU A 445 -0.65 13.02 23.78
CA GLU A 445 -0.74 12.99 25.24
C GLU A 445 -2.01 13.71 25.77
N ASN A 446 -3.01 13.92 24.92
CA ASN A 446 -4.29 14.53 25.28
C ASN A 446 -5.42 13.92 24.41
N LYS A 447 -6.46 14.65 24.01
CA LYS A 447 -7.63 14.09 23.31
C LYS A 447 -7.38 13.81 21.81
N GLY A 448 -6.13 13.77 21.37
CA GLY A 448 -5.77 13.65 19.96
C GLY A 448 -6.02 14.93 19.17
N GLU A 449 -5.91 16.10 19.80
CA GLU A 449 -6.09 17.39 19.12
C GLU A 449 -5.11 17.55 17.94
N ALA A 450 -5.65 17.94 16.78
CA ALA A 450 -4.86 18.23 15.58
C ALA A 450 -4.46 19.71 15.52
N TRP A 451 -3.25 19.97 15.01
CA TRP A 451 -2.64 21.30 14.93
C TRP A 451 -1.89 21.49 13.61
N TYR A 452 -1.86 22.72 13.10
CA TYR A 452 -1.03 23.12 11.96
C TYR A 452 -0.01 24.18 12.38
N VAL A 453 1.28 23.97 12.12
CA VAL A 453 2.31 25.00 12.35
C VAL A 453 2.47 25.82 11.07
N ASN A 454 2.06 27.09 11.06
CA ASN A 454 2.12 27.90 9.85
C ASN A 454 3.58 28.29 9.52
N PRO A 455 4.09 28.04 8.29
CA PRO A 455 5.45 28.42 7.87
C PRO A 455 5.78 29.92 7.94
N LYS A 456 4.77 30.80 7.93
CA LYS A 456 4.91 32.25 7.87
C LYS A 456 5.23 32.88 9.23
N ASP A 457 4.54 32.44 10.28
CA ASP A 457 4.63 33.01 11.63
C ASP A 457 5.18 32.02 12.69
N LYS A 458 5.35 30.74 12.31
CA LYS A 458 5.81 29.64 13.17
C LYS A 458 4.90 29.36 14.37
N LEU A 459 3.65 29.81 14.31
CA LEU A 459 2.63 29.54 15.33
C LEU A 459 1.87 28.24 15.02
N LYS A 460 1.49 27.51 16.08
CA LYS A 460 0.54 26.40 15.99
C LYS A 460 -0.90 26.91 15.99
N TYR A 461 -1.69 26.48 15.02
CA TYR A 461 -3.12 26.75 14.88
C TYR A 461 -3.90 25.49 15.22
N TYR A 462 -4.93 25.61 16.06
CA TYR A 462 -5.78 24.50 16.45
C TYR A 462 -6.74 24.15 15.32
N LEU A 463 -6.75 22.90 14.87
CA LEU A 463 -7.63 22.45 13.78
C LEU A 463 -8.99 21.99 14.29
N GLY A 464 -9.08 21.41 15.49
CA GLY A 464 -10.36 21.11 16.15
C GLY A 464 -11.29 20.18 15.35
N THR A 465 -12.47 20.68 14.99
CA THR A 465 -13.47 19.94 14.18
C THR A 465 -13.21 20.09 12.68
N PRO A 466 -13.79 19.25 11.80
CA PRO A 466 -13.68 19.38 10.35
C PRO A 466 -13.94 20.82 9.82
N ASP A 467 -15.07 21.43 10.20
CA ASP A 467 -15.40 22.82 9.82
C ASP A 467 -14.36 23.85 10.27
N LEU A 468 -13.81 23.67 11.48
CA LEU A 468 -12.81 24.56 12.05
C LEU A 468 -11.47 24.40 11.34
N ALA A 469 -11.06 23.16 11.08
CA ALA A 469 -9.84 22.83 10.36
C ALA A 469 -9.89 23.48 8.97
N PHE A 470 -10.99 23.29 8.23
CA PHE A 470 -11.22 23.91 6.93
C PHE A 470 -11.20 25.45 7.00
N SER A 471 -11.82 26.04 8.03
CA SER A 471 -11.80 27.50 8.25
C SER A 471 -10.39 28.03 8.50
N VAL A 472 -9.59 27.34 9.32
CA VAL A 472 -8.18 27.65 9.58
C VAL A 472 -7.37 27.52 8.29
N MET A 473 -7.56 26.45 7.52
CA MET A 473 -6.86 26.23 6.24
C MET A 473 -7.13 27.36 5.25
N ARG A 474 -8.38 27.83 5.12
CA ARG A 474 -8.70 28.96 4.23
C ARG A 474 -8.17 30.30 4.73
N THR A 475 -8.14 30.52 6.05
CA THR A 475 -7.63 31.77 6.65
C THR A 475 -6.10 31.83 6.61
N GLN A 476 -5.42 30.70 6.77
CA GLN A 476 -3.96 30.58 6.69
C GLN A 476 -3.46 30.33 5.26
N GLY A 477 -4.37 30.05 4.33
CA GLY A 477 -4.07 29.72 2.93
C GLY A 477 -3.55 30.91 2.13
N ILE A 478 -2.69 30.61 1.15
CA ILE A 478 -2.07 31.59 0.26
C ILE A 478 -2.60 31.36 -1.16
N GLY A 479 -2.90 32.42 -1.91
CA GLY A 479 -3.31 32.28 -3.31
C GLY A 479 -2.19 31.68 -4.19
N ILE A 480 -2.54 30.77 -5.09
CA ILE A 480 -1.63 30.23 -6.12
C ILE A 480 -2.31 30.22 -7.49
N THR A 481 -1.51 30.46 -8.53
CA THR A 481 -1.91 30.34 -9.94
C THR A 481 -1.79 28.88 -10.40
N ASN A 482 -2.59 28.45 -11.38
CA ASN A 482 -2.64 27.06 -11.85
C ASN A 482 -1.26 26.61 -12.36
N SER A 483 -0.62 27.43 -13.20
CA SER A 483 0.74 27.21 -13.72
C SER A 483 1.84 27.10 -12.63
N ASN A 484 1.64 27.69 -11.44
CA ASN A 484 2.59 27.50 -10.33
C ASN A 484 2.22 26.29 -9.46
N LEU A 485 0.95 25.94 -9.36
CA LEU A 485 0.52 24.73 -8.67
C LEU A 485 0.97 23.47 -9.43
N GLU A 486 0.83 23.46 -10.76
CA GLU A 486 1.24 22.36 -11.66
C GLU A 486 2.70 21.92 -11.46
N LYS A 487 3.59 22.86 -11.14
CA LYS A 487 5.02 22.59 -10.83
C LYS A 487 5.25 21.75 -9.57
N ILE A 488 4.21 21.55 -8.75
CA ILE A 488 4.26 20.77 -7.51
C ILE A 488 3.62 19.41 -7.77
N LYS A 489 4.37 18.32 -7.56
CA LYS A 489 3.84 16.96 -7.68
C LYS A 489 2.58 16.78 -6.84
N ILE A 490 1.53 16.26 -7.46
CA ILE A 490 0.28 15.90 -6.79
C ILE A 490 0.35 14.49 -6.18
N ALA A 491 -0.35 14.29 -5.05
CA ALA A 491 -0.52 12.99 -4.44
C ALA A 491 -1.60 12.19 -5.18
N ASN A 492 -1.31 10.92 -5.48
CA ASN A 492 -2.35 9.93 -5.63
C ASN A 492 -2.85 9.58 -4.20
N TYR A 493 -3.85 10.34 -3.74
CA TYR A 493 -4.55 10.14 -2.46
C TYR A 493 -6.03 10.31 -2.77
N ASN A 494 -6.75 9.19 -2.85
CA ASN A 494 -8.20 9.22 -3.05
C ASN A 494 -8.90 9.62 -1.73
N LEU A 495 -9.94 10.45 -1.84
CA LEU A 495 -10.71 10.96 -0.71
C LEU A 495 -11.58 9.84 -0.13
N ALA A 496 -11.82 9.85 1.18
CA ALA A 496 -12.48 8.73 1.84
C ALA A 496 -14.01 8.82 1.70
N ASN A 497 -14.62 7.82 1.07
CA ASN A 497 -16.07 7.71 0.83
C ASN A 497 -16.64 8.69 -0.23
N SER A 498 -15.79 9.25 -1.10
CA SER A 498 -16.24 9.98 -2.29
C SER A 498 -16.81 9.04 -3.37
N LEU A 499 -17.64 9.57 -4.24
CA LEU A 499 -18.08 8.88 -5.45
C LEU A 499 -16.91 8.74 -6.43
N ASP A 500 -16.90 7.62 -7.15
CA ASP A 500 -16.01 7.29 -8.26
C ASP A 500 -16.95 6.85 -9.39
N SER A 501 -17.22 7.75 -10.34
CA SER A 501 -18.33 7.61 -11.27
C SER A 501 -18.05 6.70 -12.48
N ASP A 502 -16.79 6.50 -12.86
CA ASP A 502 -16.40 5.57 -13.92
C ASP A 502 -15.68 4.32 -13.40
N GLY A 503 -15.09 4.34 -12.21
CA GLY A 503 -14.49 3.21 -11.53
C GLY A 503 -13.00 3.00 -11.85
N ASP A 504 -12.24 4.05 -12.16
CA ASP A 504 -10.78 3.97 -12.37
C ASP A 504 -9.98 3.92 -11.04
N GLY A 505 -10.54 4.43 -9.94
CA GLY A 505 -9.91 4.50 -8.62
C GLY A 505 -9.49 5.90 -8.16
N LEU A 506 -9.74 6.94 -8.96
CA LEU A 506 -9.83 8.33 -8.52
C LEU A 506 -11.24 8.60 -7.95
N SER A 507 -11.63 9.87 -7.81
CA SER A 507 -12.97 10.24 -7.37
C SER A 507 -13.42 11.53 -8.02
N ASP A 508 -14.73 11.64 -8.25
CA ASP A 508 -15.38 12.78 -8.91
C ASP A 508 -14.87 14.13 -8.41
N ALA A 509 -14.69 14.24 -7.08
CA ALA A 509 -14.28 15.47 -6.40
C ALA A 509 -12.78 15.77 -6.54
N PHE A 510 -11.93 14.75 -6.66
CA PHE A 510 -10.50 14.87 -6.94
C PHE A 510 -10.27 15.18 -8.42
N GLU A 511 -10.98 14.50 -9.32
CA GLU A 511 -10.95 14.74 -10.76
C GLU A 511 -11.45 16.13 -11.13
N ASP A 512 -12.57 16.57 -10.53
CA ASP A 512 -13.07 17.95 -10.64
C ASP A 512 -12.01 19.00 -10.21
N ALA A 513 -11.04 18.65 -9.36
CA ALA A 513 -10.01 19.53 -8.83
C ALA A 513 -8.68 19.49 -9.59
N ILE A 514 -8.41 18.40 -10.32
CA ILE A 514 -7.28 18.29 -11.28
C ILE A 514 -7.71 18.61 -12.73
N SER A 515 -9.01 18.85 -12.95
CA SER A 515 -9.65 19.08 -14.25
C SER A 515 -9.67 17.87 -15.18
N SER A 516 -9.70 16.64 -14.63
CA SER A 516 -9.94 15.42 -15.42
C SER A 516 -11.43 15.08 -15.55
N ASN A 517 -11.74 13.98 -16.21
CA ASN A 517 -13.09 13.62 -16.64
C ASN A 517 -13.66 12.39 -15.90
N LYS A 518 -14.31 12.63 -14.76
CA LYS A 518 -15.05 11.67 -13.89
C LYS A 518 -16.11 10.74 -14.50
N TYR A 519 -16.24 10.74 -15.82
CA TYR A 519 -17.11 9.84 -16.57
C TYR A 519 -16.34 9.08 -17.65
N SER A 520 -15.01 9.11 -17.63
CA SER A 520 -14.09 8.51 -18.60
C SER A 520 -12.78 8.16 -17.92
N LYS A 521 -12.59 6.86 -17.63
CA LYS A 521 -11.38 6.30 -17.01
C LYS A 521 -10.05 6.73 -17.63
N ASP A 522 -10.09 7.08 -18.90
CA ASP A 522 -9.00 7.50 -19.76
C ASP A 522 -9.45 8.84 -20.34
N ALA A 523 -8.92 9.94 -19.83
CA ALA A 523 -9.39 11.29 -20.14
C ALA A 523 -8.79 11.86 -21.43
N ASP A 524 -7.59 11.43 -21.84
CA ASP A 524 -6.92 11.89 -23.06
C ASP A 524 -6.99 10.90 -24.24
N GLY A 525 -7.36 9.64 -23.98
CA GLY A 525 -7.64 8.60 -24.95
C GLY A 525 -6.42 7.81 -25.42
N ASP A 526 -5.29 7.85 -24.69
CA ASP A 526 -4.06 7.15 -25.10
C ASP A 526 -3.97 5.66 -24.68
N GLY A 527 -4.94 5.18 -23.88
CA GLY A 527 -5.15 3.77 -23.56
C GLY A 527 -4.71 3.34 -22.16
N TYR A 528 -4.32 4.28 -21.29
CA TYR A 528 -4.09 4.07 -19.87
C TYR A 528 -5.18 4.77 -19.04
N ASP A 529 -5.46 4.26 -17.83
CA ASP A 529 -6.42 4.95 -16.95
C ASP A 529 -5.76 6.08 -16.13
N ASP A 530 -6.53 7.13 -15.84
CA ASP A 530 -6.09 8.36 -15.17
C ASP A 530 -5.41 8.06 -13.82
N TYR A 531 -5.94 7.13 -13.04
CA TYR A 531 -5.32 6.61 -11.82
C TYR A 531 -3.91 6.06 -12.08
N THR A 532 -3.75 5.21 -13.09
CA THR A 532 -2.46 4.62 -13.49
C THR A 532 -1.50 5.68 -14.00
N GLU A 533 -1.97 6.62 -14.80
CA GLU A 533 -1.17 7.74 -15.29
C GLU A 533 -0.66 8.63 -14.15
N LEU A 534 -1.55 9.03 -13.24
CA LEU A 534 -1.23 9.81 -12.05
C LEU A 534 -0.21 9.11 -11.15
N ALA A 535 -0.38 7.79 -10.96
CA ALA A 535 0.57 6.96 -10.22
C ALA A 535 1.96 6.90 -10.89
N ASN A 536 2.01 6.86 -12.23
CA ASN A 536 3.23 6.77 -13.02
C ASN A 536 3.79 8.12 -13.52
N ASN A 537 3.16 9.22 -13.10
CA ASN A 537 3.60 10.60 -13.29
C ASN A 537 3.45 11.15 -14.73
N PHE A 538 2.41 10.71 -15.43
CA PHE A 538 1.99 11.25 -16.72
C PHE A 538 1.00 12.42 -16.54
N ASP A 539 0.63 13.06 -17.65
CA ASP A 539 -0.17 14.29 -17.71
C ASP A 539 -1.54 13.96 -18.30
N LEU A 540 -2.54 13.77 -17.42
CA LEU A 540 -3.90 13.23 -17.67
C LEU A 540 -4.72 13.90 -18.80
N LEU A 541 -4.19 14.99 -19.37
CA LEU A 541 -4.85 15.79 -20.39
C LEU A 541 -3.99 15.90 -21.67
N LYS A 542 -2.91 15.10 -21.78
CA LYS A 542 -1.90 15.17 -22.86
C LYS A 542 -1.33 13.79 -23.21
N GLY A 543 -2.11 13.04 -23.98
CA GLY A 543 -1.75 11.68 -24.39
C GLY A 543 -0.47 11.59 -25.21
N GLY A 544 0.04 10.36 -25.31
CA GLY A 544 1.34 10.06 -25.91
C GLY A 544 2.49 10.09 -24.91
N GLY A 545 2.20 9.83 -23.63
CA GLY A 545 3.19 9.75 -22.56
C GLY A 545 3.83 11.08 -22.15
N ALA A 546 3.11 12.20 -22.28
CA ALA A 546 3.57 13.47 -21.74
C ALA A 546 3.67 13.41 -20.21
N ARG A 547 4.59 14.18 -19.63
CA ARG A 547 4.83 14.19 -18.18
C ARG A 547 4.75 15.61 -17.63
N LEU A 548 4.14 15.73 -16.47
CA LEU A 548 4.12 16.99 -15.71
C LEU A 548 5.55 17.38 -15.30
N ASP A 549 6.00 18.55 -15.74
CA ASP A 549 7.33 19.09 -15.46
C ASP A 549 7.34 19.79 -14.08
N TYR A 550 7.77 19.04 -13.05
CA TYR A 550 7.81 19.55 -11.68
C TYR A 550 9.12 20.26 -11.35
N ASP A 551 9.01 21.46 -10.79
CA ASP A 551 10.15 22.17 -10.24
C ASP A 551 10.32 21.79 -8.76
N ASN A 552 11.27 20.88 -8.51
CA ASN A 552 11.68 20.47 -7.16
C ASN A 552 12.18 21.63 -6.29
N THR A 553 12.80 22.66 -6.89
CA THR A 553 13.33 23.83 -6.16
C THR A 553 12.19 24.75 -5.74
N PHE A 554 11.28 25.07 -6.67
CA PHE A 554 10.06 25.79 -6.37
C PHE A 554 9.24 25.07 -5.30
N THR A 555 9.04 23.75 -5.46
CA THR A 555 8.19 22.95 -4.57
C THR A 555 8.74 22.88 -3.16
N LYS A 556 10.06 22.67 -2.98
CA LYS A 556 10.70 22.69 -1.67
C LYS A 556 10.50 24.03 -0.95
N ASN A 557 10.51 25.14 -1.69
CA ASN A 557 10.22 26.47 -1.15
C ASN A 557 8.72 26.70 -0.85
N GLN A 558 7.83 25.79 -1.29
CA GLN A 558 6.41 25.76 -0.93
C GLN A 558 6.07 24.77 0.19
N GLY A 559 7.04 23.99 0.67
CA GLY A 559 6.82 22.96 1.69
C GLY A 559 6.05 23.47 2.91
N GLY A 560 4.96 22.77 3.25
CA GLY A 560 4.13 23.04 4.41
C GLY A 560 3.14 24.20 4.26
N LYS A 561 3.05 24.82 3.09
CA LYS A 561 2.04 25.84 2.81
C LYS A 561 0.71 25.19 2.47
N ILE A 562 -0.36 25.90 2.82
CA ILE A 562 -1.70 25.66 2.30
C ILE A 562 -1.93 26.68 1.19
N PHE A 563 -2.35 26.20 0.02
CA PHE A 563 -2.69 27.04 -1.12
C PHE A 563 -4.18 27.01 -1.40
N LEU A 564 -4.67 28.12 -1.94
CA LEU A 564 -5.99 28.25 -2.54
C LEU A 564 -5.78 28.59 -4.02
N GLN A 565 -6.33 27.79 -4.95
CA GLN A 565 -6.32 28.15 -6.37
C GLN A 565 -7.12 29.45 -6.56
N VAL A 566 -6.53 30.44 -7.23
CA VAL A 566 -7.18 31.75 -7.49
C VAL A 566 -7.68 31.90 -8.92
N GLU A 567 -7.38 30.92 -9.78
CA GLU A 567 -7.71 30.89 -11.22
C GLU A 567 -8.70 29.75 -11.57
N SER A 568 -9.29 29.11 -10.56
CA SER A 568 -10.25 27.99 -10.68
C SER A 568 -11.40 28.12 -9.65
N LYS A 569 -11.99 27.02 -9.17
CA LYS A 569 -13.15 26.94 -8.27
C LYS A 569 -12.84 27.31 -6.82
N GLY A 570 -11.58 27.55 -6.47
CA GLY A 570 -11.12 27.91 -5.11
C GLY A 570 -10.56 26.75 -4.30
N GLU A 571 -10.13 25.70 -4.99
CA GLU A 571 -9.61 24.42 -4.50
C GLU A 571 -8.46 24.64 -3.51
N ALA A 572 -8.52 23.95 -2.37
CA ALA A 572 -7.53 24.07 -1.31
C ALA A 572 -6.54 22.89 -1.36
N TRP A 573 -5.25 23.18 -1.18
CA TRP A 573 -4.15 22.23 -1.35
C TRP A 573 -3.15 22.35 -0.20
N TYR A 574 -2.67 21.23 0.35
CA TYR A 574 -1.58 21.24 1.33
C TYR A 574 -0.33 20.59 0.73
N VAL A 575 0.81 21.31 0.76
CA VAL A 575 2.10 20.76 0.34
C VAL A 575 2.79 20.13 1.54
N ASN A 576 3.01 18.82 1.54
CA ASN A 576 3.72 18.16 2.61
C ASN A 576 5.23 18.54 2.57
N PRO A 577 5.80 19.14 3.63
CA PRO A 577 7.18 19.64 3.64
C PRO A 577 8.25 18.54 3.65
N LEU A 578 7.88 17.28 3.89
CA LEU A 578 8.80 16.14 3.85
C LEU A 578 8.86 15.50 2.46
N THR A 579 7.71 15.30 1.82
CA THR A 579 7.62 14.61 0.54
C THR A 579 7.68 15.54 -0.67
N ASN A 580 7.44 16.85 -0.47
CA ASN A 580 7.29 17.84 -1.55
C ASN A 580 6.13 17.50 -2.51
N ILE A 581 5.05 16.95 -1.95
CA ILE A 581 3.84 16.55 -2.69
C ILE A 581 2.66 17.39 -2.20
N ARG A 582 1.84 17.92 -3.12
CA ARG A 582 0.55 18.57 -2.84
C ARG A 582 -0.56 17.53 -2.70
N TYR A 583 -1.39 17.69 -1.68
CA TYR A 583 -2.59 16.92 -1.45
C TYR A 583 -3.79 17.83 -1.62
N TYR A 584 -4.81 17.37 -2.35
CA TYR A 584 -6.09 18.06 -2.42
C TYR A 584 -6.80 17.94 -1.07
N LEU A 585 -7.33 19.04 -0.55
CA LEU A 585 -7.98 19.06 0.77
C LEU A 585 -9.46 18.69 0.72
N GLY A 586 -10.12 18.75 -0.45
CA GLY A 586 -11.51 18.30 -0.59
C GLY A 586 -12.51 19.05 0.31
N SER A 587 -13.47 18.30 0.85
CA SER A 587 -14.45 18.77 1.83
C SER A 587 -13.82 18.95 3.23
N PRO A 588 -14.54 19.55 4.21
CA PRO A 588 -14.03 19.66 5.57
C PRO A 588 -13.67 18.31 6.21
N ASP A 589 -14.44 17.26 5.95
CA ASP A 589 -14.21 15.90 6.49
C ASP A 589 -13.03 15.21 5.80
N ASP A 590 -12.85 15.42 4.48
CA ASP A 590 -11.68 14.94 3.74
C ASP A 590 -10.41 15.59 4.26
N ALA A 591 -10.43 16.93 4.36
CA ALA A 591 -9.32 17.72 4.85
C ALA A 591 -8.92 17.28 6.27
N TYR A 592 -9.90 17.05 7.14
CA TYR A 592 -9.65 16.57 8.49
C TYR A 592 -9.04 15.16 8.52
N SER A 593 -9.55 14.24 7.69
CA SER A 593 -9.06 12.86 7.60
C SER A 593 -7.62 12.81 7.08
N LEU A 594 -7.38 13.43 5.92
CA LEU A 594 -6.06 13.63 5.33
C LEU A 594 -5.07 14.28 6.30
N MET A 595 -5.50 15.30 7.04
CA MET A 595 -4.61 15.98 7.98
C MET A 595 -4.25 15.12 9.19
N ARG A 596 -5.11 14.19 9.63
CA ARG A 596 -4.75 13.20 10.65
C ARG A 596 -3.78 12.15 10.10
N ASP A 597 -3.95 11.71 8.85
CA ASP A 597 -3.05 10.76 8.19
C ASP A 597 -1.63 11.34 7.99
N LEU A 598 -1.53 12.62 7.63
CA LEU A 598 -0.25 13.31 7.41
C LEU A 598 0.37 13.91 8.68
N SER A 599 -0.27 13.78 9.85
CA SER A 599 0.18 14.40 11.09
C SER A 599 1.36 13.69 11.76
N LEU A 600 2.27 14.48 12.34
CA LEU A 600 3.30 13.99 13.26
C LEU A 600 2.79 13.94 14.69
N GLY A 601 2.93 12.81 15.38
CA GLY A 601 2.67 12.73 16.82
C GLY A 601 3.59 13.64 17.63
N ILE A 602 3.03 14.46 18.52
CA ILE A 602 3.77 15.39 19.38
C ILE A 602 3.29 15.34 20.85
N THR A 603 4.24 15.42 21.78
CA THR A 603 3.99 15.48 23.22
C THR A 603 3.47 16.85 23.66
N ASN A 604 2.73 16.90 24.76
CA ASN A 604 2.21 18.14 25.36
C ASN A 604 3.35 19.12 25.68
N ASP A 605 4.47 18.62 26.20
CA ASP A 605 5.65 19.42 26.56
C ASP A 605 6.28 20.09 25.32
N ASN A 606 6.45 19.35 24.22
CA ASN A 606 6.99 19.94 22.99
C ASN A 606 5.98 20.83 22.27
N LEU A 607 4.70 20.47 22.25
CA LEU A 607 3.64 21.30 21.69
C LEU A 607 3.54 22.66 22.41
N ARG A 608 3.67 22.69 23.75
CA ARG A 608 3.64 23.91 24.57
C ARG A 608 4.89 24.79 24.48
N LYS A 609 5.92 24.34 23.76
CA LYS A 609 7.06 25.17 23.36
C LYS A 609 6.84 25.87 22.02
N ILE A 610 5.69 25.69 21.37
CA ILE A 610 5.29 26.38 20.13
C ILE A 610 4.24 27.43 20.48
N GLY A 611 4.44 28.67 20.04
CA GLY A 611 3.47 29.77 20.21
C GLY A 611 2.15 29.46 19.51
N VAL A 612 1.02 29.92 20.04
CA VAL A 612 -0.32 29.59 19.52
C VAL A 612 -0.90 30.73 18.70
N GLY A 613 -1.40 30.41 17.51
CA GLY A 613 -2.15 31.31 16.65
C GLY A 613 -3.52 31.69 17.24
N ASN A 614 -4.25 32.57 16.55
CA ASN A 614 -5.67 32.79 16.84
C ASN A 614 -6.50 31.80 16.01
N VAL A 615 -7.63 31.37 16.55
CA VAL A 615 -8.73 30.79 15.77
C VAL A 615 -9.76 31.90 15.59
N GLU A 616 -10.02 32.29 14.35
CA GLU A 616 -10.98 33.34 14.02
C GLU A 616 -12.43 32.85 14.10
#